data_AF-A0A662LKV0-F1
#
_entry.id   AF-A0A662LKV0-F1
#
_cell.length_a   1.000
_cell.length_b   1.000
_cell.length_c   1.000
_cell.angle_alpha   90.00
_cell.angle_beta   90.00
_cell.angle_gamma   90.00
#
_symmetry.space_group_name_H-M   'P 1'
#
loop_
_entity.id
_entity.type
_entity.pdbx_description
1 polymer ?
#
loop_
_entity_poly.entity_id
_entity_poly.type
_entity_poly.pdbx_seq_one_letter_code
_entity_poly.pdbx_strand_id
1 'polypeptide(L)'
;MEKDLEKRMYFFTNYQLIGIQKGIQCGHAALRYARLYSKDNSEVWDFVDNHETWIILNGGTTNETRDFDGIPEGSMNLIADQLQENDIMFSYFIEPDLNNALSALCFLVDERVFNYKDYPDFINYMTDIKMYKHAKDSIPADSYMMLVNKSIEELQELFPEYYKEWVRFLGGVKNVFLRELINDKKLA
;
A
#
# COMPACT_ATOMS: atom_id res chain seq x y z
N MET A 1 3.83 17.13 -20.76
CA MET A 1 2.88 16.04 -20.47
C MET A 1 3.23 15.54 -19.10
N GLU A 2 2.27 15.53 -18.19
CA GLU A 2 2.40 14.81 -16.93
C GLU A 2 2.62 13.33 -17.28
N LYS A 3 3.56 12.66 -16.60
CA LYS A 3 3.86 11.25 -16.89
C LYS A 3 2.65 10.43 -16.44
N ASP A 4 2.06 9.63 -17.33
CA ASP A 4 1.09 8.61 -16.91
C ASP A 4 1.83 7.58 -16.05
N LEU A 5 1.50 7.58 -14.76
CA LEU A 5 2.10 6.71 -13.77
C LEU A 5 1.53 5.30 -13.93
N GLU A 6 2.37 4.27 -13.94
CA GLU A 6 1.90 2.88 -13.96
C GLU A 6 1.00 2.62 -12.75
N LYS A 7 -0.17 2.00 -12.97
CA LYS A 7 -1.13 1.68 -11.90
C LYS A 7 -1.25 0.18 -11.67
N ARG A 8 -1.52 -0.20 -10.42
CA ARG A 8 -1.80 -1.58 -10.02
C ARG A 8 -2.95 -1.60 -9.04
N MET A 9 -3.84 -2.58 -9.17
CA MET A 9 -4.85 -2.86 -8.16
C MET A 9 -4.30 -3.92 -7.20
N TYR A 10 -4.17 -3.54 -5.94
CA TYR A 10 -3.76 -4.45 -4.89
C TYR A 10 -4.99 -5.04 -4.22
N PHE A 11 -4.90 -6.32 -3.88
CA PHE A 11 -5.91 -7.06 -3.16
C PHE A 11 -5.30 -7.65 -1.90
N PHE A 12 -6.06 -7.69 -0.82
CA PHE A 12 -5.81 -8.60 0.29
C PHE A 12 -6.92 -9.64 0.34
N THR A 13 -6.57 -10.90 0.53
CA THR A 13 -7.54 -12.01 0.67
C THR A 13 -7.34 -12.74 1.98
N ASN A 14 -8.41 -13.36 2.47
CA ASN A 14 -8.31 -14.33 3.57
C ASN A 14 -7.35 -15.48 3.18
N TYR A 15 -6.40 -15.79 4.07
CA TYR A 15 -5.39 -16.84 3.84
C TYR A 15 -5.97 -18.24 3.64
N GLN A 16 -7.18 -18.50 4.17
CA GLN A 16 -7.86 -19.80 4.10
C GLN A 16 -8.41 -20.11 2.71
N LEU A 17 -8.60 -19.09 1.87
CA LEU A 17 -9.06 -19.27 0.49
C LEU A 17 -7.94 -19.86 -0.38
N ILE A 18 -8.31 -20.67 -1.37
CA ILE A 18 -7.35 -21.34 -2.25
C ILE A 18 -7.67 -21.11 -3.73
N GLY A 19 -6.62 -21.01 -4.55
CA GLY A 19 -6.68 -21.02 -6.01
C GLY A 19 -7.76 -20.09 -6.58
N ILE A 20 -8.70 -20.68 -7.33
CA ILE A 20 -9.77 -19.97 -8.05
C ILE A 20 -10.62 -19.10 -7.11
N GLN A 21 -10.85 -19.54 -5.86
CA GLN A 21 -11.69 -18.78 -4.93
C GLN A 21 -11.09 -17.42 -4.62
N LYS A 22 -9.77 -17.32 -4.42
CA LYS A 22 -9.11 -16.01 -4.21
C LYS A 22 -9.38 -15.06 -5.38
N GLY A 23 -9.27 -15.56 -6.62
CA GLY A 23 -9.55 -14.78 -7.83
C GLY A 23 -11.00 -14.31 -7.91
N ILE A 24 -11.97 -15.17 -7.59
CA ILE A 24 -13.40 -14.83 -7.58
C ILE A 24 -13.67 -13.71 -6.56
N GLN A 25 -13.19 -13.86 -5.33
CA GLN A 25 -13.39 -12.87 -4.27
C GLN A 25 -12.73 -11.52 -4.62
N CYS A 26 -11.53 -11.54 -5.20
CA CYS A 26 -10.88 -10.35 -5.72
C CYS A 26 -11.71 -9.69 -6.85
N GLY A 27 -12.24 -10.48 -7.78
CA GLY A 27 -13.12 -9.99 -8.83
C GLY A 27 -14.37 -9.29 -8.28
N HIS A 28 -15.01 -9.86 -7.25
CA HIS A 28 -16.13 -9.20 -6.59
C HIS A 28 -15.74 -7.86 -5.94
N ALA A 29 -14.59 -7.78 -5.26
CA ALA A 29 -14.09 -6.53 -4.71
C ALA A 29 -13.81 -5.51 -5.83
N ALA A 30 -13.11 -5.90 -6.90
CA ALA A 30 -12.81 -5.01 -8.02
C ALA A 30 -14.07 -4.42 -8.67
N LEU A 31 -15.11 -5.23 -8.86
CA LEU A 31 -16.39 -4.76 -9.41
C LEU A 31 -17.10 -3.76 -8.47
N ARG A 32 -17.01 -3.97 -7.16
CA ARG A 32 -17.51 -3.01 -6.17
C ARG A 32 -16.71 -1.71 -6.20
N TYR A 33 -15.38 -1.79 -6.31
CA TYR A 33 -14.51 -0.62 -6.46
C TYR A 33 -14.92 0.21 -7.68
N ALA A 34 -15.05 -0.44 -8.84
CA ALA A 34 -15.49 0.22 -10.05
C ALA A 34 -16.88 0.86 -9.88
N ARG A 35 -17.83 0.14 -9.27
CA ARG A 35 -19.18 0.68 -9.03
C ARG A 35 -19.18 1.92 -8.14
N LEU A 36 -18.30 1.97 -7.13
CA LEU A 36 -18.20 3.07 -6.18
C LEU A 36 -17.50 4.29 -6.77
N TYR A 37 -16.46 4.09 -7.58
CA TYR A 37 -15.53 5.18 -7.93
C TYR A 37 -15.49 5.55 -9.41
N SER A 38 -15.97 4.71 -10.34
CA SER A 38 -15.78 4.95 -11.79
C SER A 38 -16.57 6.13 -12.36
N LYS A 39 -17.60 6.60 -11.66
CA LYS A 39 -18.44 7.71 -12.14
C LYS A 39 -17.71 9.05 -12.07
N ASP A 40 -16.99 9.27 -10.97
CA ASP A 40 -16.40 10.56 -10.63
C ASP A 40 -14.85 10.50 -10.61
N ASN A 41 -14.25 9.31 -10.74
CA ASN A 41 -12.80 9.12 -10.80
C ASN A 41 -12.37 8.49 -12.14
N SER A 42 -11.74 9.31 -13.00
CA SER A 42 -11.16 8.86 -14.27
C SER A 42 -10.00 7.88 -14.11
N GLU A 43 -9.35 7.83 -12.94
CA GLU A 43 -8.26 6.87 -12.67
C GLU A 43 -8.72 5.42 -12.74
N VAL A 44 -10.01 5.16 -12.44
CA VAL A 44 -10.57 3.81 -12.57
C VAL A 44 -10.59 3.37 -14.02
N TRP A 45 -11.01 4.24 -14.94
CA TRP A 45 -11.04 3.95 -16.37
C TRP A 45 -9.65 3.89 -16.97
N ASP A 46 -8.75 4.79 -16.55
CA ASP A 46 -7.35 4.71 -16.97
C ASP A 46 -6.69 3.39 -16.56
N PHE A 47 -6.95 2.90 -15.34
CA PHE A 47 -6.49 1.58 -14.93
C PHE A 47 -7.03 0.45 -15.83
N VAL A 48 -8.33 0.48 -16.14
CA VAL A 48 -8.99 -0.52 -16.99
C VAL A 48 -8.49 -0.45 -18.43
N ASP A 49 -8.25 0.74 -18.96
CA ASP A 49 -7.90 0.91 -20.38
C ASP A 49 -6.40 0.70 -20.63
N ASN A 50 -5.53 0.96 -19.63
CA ASN A 50 -4.07 1.06 -19.84
C ASN A 50 -3.18 0.16 -18.96
N HIS A 51 -3.66 -0.37 -17.83
CA HIS A 51 -2.78 -1.01 -16.85
C HIS A 51 -3.17 -2.44 -16.45
N GLU A 52 -4.45 -2.67 -16.10
CA GLU A 52 -5.08 -3.98 -15.83
C GLU A 52 -4.31 -4.97 -14.93
N THR A 53 -3.35 -4.49 -14.14
CA THR A 53 -2.46 -5.36 -13.36
C THR A 53 -2.99 -5.55 -11.94
N TRP A 54 -3.24 -6.80 -11.56
CA TRP A 54 -3.71 -7.20 -10.23
C TRP A 54 -2.58 -7.83 -9.41
N ILE A 55 -2.43 -7.39 -8.17
CA ILE A 55 -1.50 -7.96 -7.20
C ILE A 55 -2.30 -8.49 -6.02
N ILE A 56 -2.28 -9.80 -5.81
CA ILE A 56 -3.06 -10.46 -4.76
C ILE A 56 -2.13 -10.83 -3.60
N LEU A 57 -2.36 -10.19 -2.46
CA LEU A 57 -1.59 -10.35 -1.22
C LEU A 57 -2.37 -11.10 -0.15
N ASN A 58 -1.65 -11.74 0.75
CA ASN A 58 -2.23 -12.41 1.90
C ASN A 58 -2.62 -11.37 2.97
N GLY A 59 -3.92 -11.27 3.25
CA GLY A 59 -4.46 -10.36 4.27
C GLY A 59 -4.66 -11.01 5.64
N GLY A 60 -4.35 -12.30 5.78
CA GLY A 60 -4.48 -13.07 7.02
C GLY A 60 -5.92 -13.46 7.32
N THR A 61 -6.35 -13.32 8.58
CA THR A 61 -7.62 -13.82 9.12
C THR A 61 -8.76 -12.83 8.93
N THR A 62 -9.98 -13.36 8.90
CA THR A 62 -11.24 -12.59 8.99
C THR A 62 -11.88 -12.85 10.34
N ASN A 63 -12.22 -11.78 11.06
CA ASN A 63 -13.01 -11.83 12.28
C ASN A 63 -13.49 -10.41 12.58
N GLU A 64 -14.80 -10.21 12.58
CA GLU A 64 -15.43 -8.91 12.86
C GLU A 64 -15.56 -8.60 14.36
N THR A 65 -15.28 -9.57 15.22
CA THR A 65 -15.23 -9.36 16.67
C THR A 65 -14.19 -8.31 16.99
N ARG A 66 -14.55 -7.37 17.86
CA ARG A 66 -13.69 -6.28 18.33
C ARG A 66 -13.40 -6.45 19.82
N ASP A 67 -12.19 -6.11 20.21
CA ASP A 67 -11.81 -6.04 21.63
C ASP A 67 -12.41 -4.80 22.33
N PHE A 68 -12.01 -4.58 23.59
CA PHE A 68 -12.50 -3.45 24.39
C PHE A 68 -12.08 -2.08 23.84
N ASP A 69 -10.98 -2.02 23.09
CA ASP A 69 -10.47 -0.80 22.46
C ASP A 69 -11.07 -0.58 21.05
N GLY A 70 -11.94 -1.50 20.62
CA GLY A 70 -12.59 -1.46 19.32
C GLY A 70 -11.71 -2.00 18.19
N ILE A 71 -10.57 -2.61 18.48
CA ILE A 71 -9.66 -3.17 17.46
C ILE A 71 -10.19 -4.53 17.02
N PRO A 72 -10.31 -4.80 15.71
CA PRO A 72 -10.82 -6.08 15.22
C PRO A 72 -9.79 -7.20 15.40
N GLU A 73 -10.26 -8.39 15.75
CA GLU A 73 -9.40 -9.58 15.89
C GLU A 73 -8.87 -10.10 14.54
N GLY A 74 -9.58 -9.83 13.44
CA GLY A 74 -9.19 -10.24 12.10
C GLY A 74 -8.23 -9.26 11.45
N SER A 75 -7.10 -9.75 10.91
CA SER A 75 -6.15 -8.87 10.23
C SER A 75 -6.70 -8.24 8.95
N MET A 76 -7.60 -8.92 8.24
CA MET A 76 -8.33 -8.34 7.09
C MET A 76 -9.19 -7.16 7.52
N ASN A 77 -9.88 -7.29 8.66
CA ASN A 77 -10.73 -6.25 9.22
C ASN A 77 -9.89 -5.06 9.69
N LEU A 78 -8.74 -5.33 10.31
CA LEU A 78 -7.78 -4.29 10.69
C LEU A 78 -7.27 -3.51 9.47
N ILE A 79 -6.92 -4.20 8.38
CA ILE A 79 -6.49 -3.52 7.13
C ILE A 79 -7.62 -2.64 6.58
N ALA A 80 -8.88 -3.09 6.63
CA ALA A 80 -10.01 -2.28 6.19
C ALA A 80 -10.19 -1.02 7.06
N ASP A 81 -10.07 -1.14 8.38
CA ASP A 81 -10.11 0.00 9.30
C ASP A 81 -8.96 0.98 9.00
N GLN A 82 -7.73 0.48 8.81
CA GLN A 82 -6.56 1.30 8.48
C GLN A 82 -6.73 2.04 7.13
N LEU A 83 -7.27 1.38 6.10
CA LEU A 83 -7.56 2.02 4.81
C LEU A 83 -8.59 3.14 4.97
N GLN A 84 -9.63 2.92 5.77
CA GLN A 84 -10.67 3.91 6.05
C GLN A 84 -10.11 5.10 6.84
N GLU A 85 -9.34 4.85 7.90
CA GLU A 85 -8.73 5.88 8.75
C GLU A 85 -7.73 6.77 7.99
N ASN A 86 -7.11 6.25 6.94
CA ASN A 86 -6.16 6.98 6.09
C ASN A 86 -6.81 7.59 4.83
N ASP A 87 -8.15 7.64 4.78
CA ASP A 87 -8.93 8.16 3.65
C ASP A 87 -8.53 7.54 2.30
N ILE A 88 -8.19 6.25 2.28
CA ILE A 88 -7.87 5.54 1.05
C ILE A 88 -9.19 5.16 0.36
N MET A 89 -9.27 5.37 -0.96
CA MET A 89 -10.35 4.77 -1.75
C MET A 89 -10.09 3.27 -1.84
N PHE A 90 -10.95 2.47 -1.24
CA PHE A 90 -10.88 1.02 -1.27
C PHE A 90 -12.29 0.44 -1.34
N SER A 91 -12.39 -0.84 -1.67
CA SER A 91 -13.63 -1.58 -1.55
C SER A 91 -13.36 -2.97 -1.02
N TYR A 92 -14.43 -3.65 -0.61
CA TYR A 92 -14.32 -4.99 -0.07
C TYR A 92 -15.52 -5.85 -0.44
N PHE A 93 -15.34 -7.15 -0.33
CA PHE A 93 -16.37 -8.13 -0.51
C PHE A 93 -16.52 -9.00 0.73
N ILE A 94 -17.78 -9.20 1.11
CA ILE A 94 -18.21 -10.07 2.19
C ILE A 94 -18.88 -11.25 1.53
N GLU A 95 -18.38 -12.46 1.78
CA GLU A 95 -18.89 -13.70 1.19
C GLU A 95 -19.98 -14.30 2.10
N PRO A 96 -21.27 -14.24 1.72
CA PRO A 96 -22.36 -14.74 2.55
C PRO A 96 -22.24 -16.23 2.83
N ASP A 97 -21.74 -17.00 1.86
CA ASP A 97 -21.61 -18.46 1.97
C ASP A 97 -20.40 -18.89 2.82
N LEU A 98 -19.57 -17.92 3.24
CA LEU A 98 -18.44 -18.11 4.14
C LEU A 98 -18.71 -17.44 5.49
N ASN A 99 -19.92 -17.61 6.03
CA ASN A 99 -20.35 -17.03 7.31
C ASN A 99 -20.19 -15.50 7.35
N ASN A 100 -20.54 -14.83 6.25
CA ASN A 100 -20.35 -13.38 6.08
C ASN A 100 -18.90 -12.92 6.34
N ALA A 101 -17.92 -13.75 5.98
CA ALA A 101 -16.52 -13.40 6.10
C ALA A 101 -16.12 -12.28 5.15
N LEU A 102 -15.28 -11.35 5.63
CA LEU A 102 -14.53 -10.44 4.78
C LEU A 102 -13.51 -11.25 4.00
N SER A 103 -13.80 -11.50 2.72
CA SER A 103 -13.05 -12.46 1.90
C SER A 103 -12.00 -11.80 1.02
N ALA A 104 -12.25 -10.56 0.59
CA ALA A 104 -11.32 -9.76 -0.19
C ALA A 104 -11.52 -8.26 0.06
N LEU A 105 -10.44 -7.50 -0.04
CA LEU A 105 -10.43 -6.04 -0.11
C LEU A 105 -9.48 -5.59 -1.22
N CYS A 106 -9.75 -4.44 -1.83
CA CYS A 106 -8.93 -3.92 -2.92
C CYS A 106 -8.83 -2.40 -2.94
N PHE A 107 -7.71 -1.90 -3.45
CA PHE A 107 -7.44 -0.48 -3.65
C PHE A 107 -6.51 -0.29 -4.85
N LEU A 108 -6.58 0.88 -5.47
CA LEU A 108 -5.75 1.25 -6.62
C LEU A 108 -4.56 2.09 -6.16
N VAL A 109 -3.38 1.81 -6.71
CA VAL A 109 -2.16 2.58 -6.43
C VAL A 109 -1.42 2.89 -7.72
N ASP A 110 -0.61 3.96 -7.69
CA ASP A 110 0.34 4.29 -8.74
C ASP A 110 1.77 3.83 -8.41
N GLU A 111 2.67 3.89 -9.39
CA GLU A 111 4.05 3.38 -9.29
C GLU A 111 4.87 3.99 -8.15
N ARG A 112 4.52 5.15 -7.62
CA ARG A 112 5.21 5.73 -6.45
C ARG A 112 5.12 4.81 -5.24
N VAL A 113 4.08 3.97 -5.17
CA VAL A 113 3.90 3.02 -4.06
C VAL A 113 4.81 1.80 -4.20
N PHE A 114 4.98 1.23 -5.41
CA PHE A 114 5.62 -0.08 -5.61
C PHE A 114 6.93 -0.08 -6.42
N ASN A 115 7.26 1.01 -7.12
CA ASN A 115 8.50 1.12 -7.91
C ASN A 115 9.61 1.70 -7.03
N TYR A 116 10.27 0.85 -6.24
CA TYR A 116 11.37 1.23 -5.34
C TYR A 116 12.65 1.72 -6.06
N LYS A 117 12.74 1.49 -7.37
CA LYS A 117 13.89 1.93 -8.18
C LYS A 117 13.81 3.42 -8.48
N ASP A 118 12.66 3.85 -9.01
CA ASP A 118 12.45 5.26 -9.37
C ASP A 118 11.97 6.07 -8.17
N TYR A 119 11.30 5.40 -7.21
CA TYR A 119 10.82 5.96 -5.96
C TYR A 119 11.43 5.22 -4.77
N PRO A 120 12.70 5.50 -4.42
CA PRO A 120 13.38 4.81 -3.33
C PRO A 120 12.78 5.11 -1.96
N ASP A 121 13.01 4.18 -1.02
CA ASP A 121 12.68 4.41 0.40
C ASP A 121 13.50 5.56 0.98
N PHE A 122 13.06 6.07 2.13
CA PHE A 122 13.52 7.36 2.64
C PHE A 122 15.05 7.49 2.77
N ILE A 123 15.74 6.46 3.27
CA ILE A 123 17.22 6.45 3.35
C ILE A 123 17.88 6.55 1.98
N ASN A 124 17.40 5.76 1.02
CA ASN A 124 17.95 5.73 -0.33
C ASN A 124 17.61 7.02 -1.07
N TYR A 125 16.43 7.61 -0.87
CA TYR A 125 16.10 8.94 -1.35
C TYR A 125 17.08 10.00 -0.84
N MET A 126 17.34 10.01 0.47
CA MET A 126 18.26 10.96 1.07
C MET A 126 19.68 10.80 0.50
N THR A 127 20.17 9.57 0.38
CA THR A 127 21.56 9.29 0.00
C THR A 127 21.82 9.30 -1.51
N ASP A 128 20.86 8.87 -2.34
CA ASP A 128 21.03 8.73 -3.79
C ASP A 128 20.53 9.94 -4.58
N ILE A 129 19.53 10.65 -4.07
CA ILE A 129 18.86 11.75 -4.79
C ILE A 129 19.24 13.11 -4.19
N LYS A 130 19.20 13.25 -2.86
CA LYS A 130 19.37 14.55 -2.21
C LYS A 130 20.81 14.90 -1.84
N MET A 131 21.60 13.93 -1.39
CA MET A 131 23.00 14.17 -1.03
C MET A 131 23.85 14.41 -2.28
N TYR A 132 24.72 15.43 -2.24
CA TYR A 132 25.78 15.58 -3.25
C TYR A 132 26.64 14.31 -3.27
N LYS A 133 27.03 13.84 -4.46
CA LYS A 133 27.82 12.60 -4.64
C LYS A 133 29.01 12.49 -3.68
N HIS A 134 29.71 13.59 -3.45
CA HIS A 134 30.84 13.68 -2.52
C HIS A 134 30.46 13.51 -1.03
N ALA A 135 29.27 13.96 -0.61
CA ALA A 135 28.79 13.76 0.75
C ALA A 135 28.46 12.29 1.01
N LYS A 136 27.85 11.60 0.02
CA LYS A 136 27.60 10.16 0.07
C LYS A 136 28.89 9.36 0.20
N ASP A 137 29.88 9.65 -0.65
CA ASP A 137 31.19 8.98 -0.63
C ASP A 137 32.00 9.27 0.65
N SER A 138 31.63 10.31 1.39
CA SER A 138 32.27 10.72 2.65
C SER A 138 31.60 10.15 3.90
N ILE A 139 30.41 9.54 3.79
CA ILE A 139 29.75 8.88 4.93
C ILE A 139 30.53 7.58 5.21
N PRO A 140 31.11 7.43 6.42
CA PRO A 140 31.71 6.16 6.80
C PRO A 140 30.67 5.04 6.71
N ALA A 141 31.07 3.87 6.19
CA ALA A 141 30.16 2.73 6.01
C ALA A 141 29.40 2.39 7.30
N ASP A 142 30.07 2.46 8.45
CA ASP A 142 29.45 2.22 9.76
C ASP A 142 28.34 3.23 10.08
N SER A 143 28.52 4.51 9.73
CA SER A 143 27.51 5.55 9.92
C SER A 143 26.31 5.35 8.99
N TYR A 144 26.53 4.92 7.74
CA TYR A 144 25.43 4.56 6.84
C TYR A 144 24.64 3.36 7.37
N MET A 145 25.33 2.30 7.83
CA MET A 145 24.68 1.13 8.42
C MET A 145 23.86 1.47 9.67
N MET A 146 24.33 2.41 10.50
CA MET A 146 23.54 2.92 11.62
C MET A 146 22.24 3.59 11.18
N LEU A 147 22.25 4.32 10.07
CA LEU A 147 21.04 4.98 9.54
C LEU A 147 20.07 3.98 8.90
N VAL A 148 20.57 2.98 8.17
CA VAL A 148 19.74 1.94 7.54
C VAL A 148 19.00 1.10 8.58
N ASN A 149 19.58 0.91 9.77
CA ASN A 149 18.98 0.14 10.85
C ASN A 149 17.95 0.92 11.68
N LYS A 150 17.76 2.22 11.42
CA LYS A 150 16.76 3.04 12.12
C LYS A 150 15.38 2.84 11.55
N SER A 151 14.37 2.95 12.40
CA SER A 151 12.98 2.99 11.96
C SER A 151 12.70 4.27 11.16
N ILE A 152 11.63 4.26 10.37
CA ILE A 152 11.25 5.45 9.58
C ILE A 152 10.89 6.63 10.49
N GLU A 153 10.32 6.37 11.66
CA GLU A 153 9.99 7.37 12.67
C GLU A 153 11.27 8.03 13.22
N GLU A 154 12.28 7.23 13.59
CA GLU A 154 13.57 7.76 14.03
C GLU A 154 14.23 8.62 12.95
N LEU A 155 14.13 8.21 11.69
CA LEU A 155 14.70 8.96 10.57
C LEU A 155 13.92 10.24 10.29
N GLN A 156 12.60 10.22 10.44
CA GLN A 156 11.76 11.40 10.34
C GLN A 156 12.12 12.42 11.42
N GLU A 157 12.39 11.99 12.65
CA GLU A 157 12.82 12.88 13.74
C GLU A 157 14.20 13.50 13.48
N LEU A 158 15.14 12.71 12.94
CA LEU A 158 16.49 13.18 12.62
C LEU A 158 16.52 14.09 11.39
N PHE A 159 15.68 13.83 10.40
CA PHE A 159 15.70 14.49 9.10
C PHE A 159 14.30 14.98 8.67
N PRO A 160 13.62 15.82 9.47
CA PRO A 160 12.21 16.15 9.26
C PRO A 160 11.94 16.89 7.94
N GLU A 161 12.85 17.75 7.49
CA GLU A 161 12.69 18.47 6.23
C GLU A 161 12.89 17.56 5.02
N TYR A 162 13.89 16.66 5.05
CA TYR A 162 14.06 15.65 4.00
C TYR A 162 12.87 14.69 3.95
N TYR A 163 12.30 14.34 5.09
CA TYR A 163 11.11 13.49 5.15
C TYR A 163 9.92 14.17 4.48
N LYS A 164 9.65 15.45 4.78
CA LYS A 164 8.60 16.21 4.09
C LYS A 164 8.81 16.28 2.58
N GLU A 165 10.05 16.42 2.13
CA GLU A 165 10.39 16.39 0.70
C GLU A 165 10.16 15.03 0.06
N TRP A 166 10.53 13.94 0.76
CA TRP A 166 10.29 12.57 0.32
C TRP A 166 8.80 12.24 0.23
N VAL A 167 8.01 12.65 1.23
CA VAL A 167 6.54 12.51 1.23
C VAL A 167 5.94 13.22 0.00
N ARG A 168 6.39 14.45 -0.30
CA ARG A 168 5.95 15.17 -1.51
C ARG A 168 6.38 14.46 -2.79
N PHE A 169 7.60 13.94 -2.82
CA PHE A 169 8.14 13.17 -3.94
C PHE A 169 7.34 11.89 -4.22
N LEU A 170 6.86 11.22 -3.17
CA LEU A 170 5.98 10.06 -3.27
C LEU A 170 4.51 10.39 -3.61
N GLY A 171 4.15 11.68 -3.72
CA GLY A 171 2.77 12.08 -4.02
C GLY A 171 1.88 12.23 -2.79
N GLY A 172 2.45 12.27 -1.58
CA GLY A 172 1.76 12.55 -0.33
C GLY A 172 1.72 11.38 0.65
N VAL A 173 1.15 11.65 1.83
CA VAL A 173 1.13 10.71 2.97
C VAL A 173 0.36 9.43 2.67
N LYS A 174 -0.65 9.47 1.80
CA LYS A 174 -1.43 8.28 1.39
C LYS A 174 -0.55 7.25 0.69
N ASN A 175 0.34 7.69 -0.19
CA ASN A 175 1.26 6.79 -0.89
C ASN A 175 2.33 6.22 0.03
N VAL A 176 2.77 6.99 1.03
CA VAL A 176 3.67 6.49 2.10
C VAL A 176 2.99 5.38 2.89
N PHE A 177 1.78 5.64 3.40
CA PHE A 177 0.99 4.65 4.13
C PHE A 177 0.75 3.39 3.30
N LEU A 178 0.34 3.52 2.04
CA LEU A 178 0.08 2.38 1.17
C LEU A 178 1.34 1.56 0.91
N ARG A 179 2.50 2.22 0.77
CA ARG A 179 3.79 1.56 0.62
C ARG A 179 4.13 0.73 1.85
N GLU A 180 3.97 1.28 3.05
CA GLU A 180 4.18 0.56 4.30
C GLU A 180 3.19 -0.59 4.48
N LEU A 181 1.92 -0.38 4.11
CA LEU A 181 0.85 -1.37 4.23
C LEU A 181 1.14 -2.62 3.40
N ILE A 182 1.66 -2.46 2.18
CA ILE A 182 2.01 -3.58 1.30
C ILE A 182 3.41 -4.14 1.59
N ASN A 183 4.25 -3.40 2.31
CA ASN A 183 5.58 -3.85 2.66
C ASN A 183 5.50 -5.12 3.51
N ASP A 184 6.41 -6.07 3.26
CA ASP A 184 6.47 -7.38 3.93
C ASP A 184 5.26 -8.32 3.75
N LYS A 185 4.28 -7.94 2.93
CA LYS A 185 3.14 -8.80 2.62
C LYS A 185 3.54 -9.85 1.58
N LYS A 186 3.14 -11.10 1.83
CA LYS A 186 3.38 -12.22 0.91
C LYS A 186 2.31 -12.26 -0.18
N LEU A 187 2.69 -12.69 -1.38
CA LEU A 187 1.74 -13.08 -2.42
C LEU A 187 0.84 -14.21 -1.89
N ALA A 188 -0.46 -14.13 -2.21
CA ALA A 188 -1.48 -15.06 -1.73
C ALA A 188 -1.60 -16.34 -2.56
#